data_AF-A0A3D0H1K4-F1
#
_entry.id   AF-A0A3D0H1K4-F1
#
_cell.length_a   1.000
_cell.length_b   1.000
_cell.length_c   1.000
_cell.angle_alpha   90.00
_cell.angle_beta   90.00
_cell.angle_gamma   90.00
#
_symmetry.space_group_name_H-M   'P 1'
#
loop_
_entity.id
_entity.type
_entity.pdbx_description
1 polymer ?
#
loop_
_entity_poly.entity_id
_entity_poly.type
_entity_poly.pdbx_seq_one_letter_code
_entity_poly.pdbx_strand_id
1 'polypeptide(L)' 'MYFRGEGVDQNYAEGVIWFRRAAAQNDPDAQFNLGMAFLEGQGVKLDYAEAINWLRKAA' A
#
# COMPACT_ATOMS: atom_id res chain seq x y z
N MET A 1 -13.44 26.03 -3.84
CA MET A 1 -12.49 25.14 -4.52
C MET A 1 -11.46 24.74 -3.48
N TYR A 2 -11.84 23.82 -2.60
CA TYR A 2 -11.03 23.45 -1.44
C TYR A 2 -9.95 22.47 -1.86
N PHE A 3 -8.74 22.79 -1.41
CA PHE A 3 -7.48 22.17 -1.73
C PHE A 3 -7.49 20.66 -1.49
N ARG A 4 -6.76 19.98 -2.37
CA ARG A 4 -6.26 18.61 -2.24
C ARG A 4 -5.84 18.30 -0.78
N GLY A 5 -6.37 17.22 -0.20
CA GLY A 5 -5.61 16.45 0.79
C GLY A 5 -6.29 16.00 2.10
N GLU A 6 -7.45 16.49 2.51
CA GLU A 6 -7.86 16.32 3.93
C GLU A 6 -8.92 15.25 4.24
N GLY A 7 -9.07 14.21 3.41
CA GLY A 7 -10.07 13.15 3.70
C GLY A 7 -9.67 11.72 3.38
N VAL A 8 -8.50 11.48 2.79
CA VAL A 8 -8.17 10.17 2.19
C VAL A 8 -7.17 9.38 3.04
N ASP A 9 -6.40 10.04 3.91
CA ASP A 9 -5.46 9.37 4.84
C ASP A 9 -6.15 8.36 5.77
N GLN A 10 -7.44 8.56 6.06
CA GLN A 10 -8.14 7.80 7.09
C GLN A 10 -8.36 6.33 6.72
N ASN A 11 -8.40 5.99 5.42
CA ASN A 11 -8.65 4.62 4.96
C ASN A 11 -7.42 3.90 4.39
N TYR A 12 -6.30 4.60 4.12
CA TYR A 12 -5.10 3.92 3.60
C TYR A 12 -4.47 3.02 4.65
N ALA A 13 -4.44 3.43 5.91
CA ALA A 13 -3.91 2.60 7.00
C ALA A 13 -4.71 1.30 7.17
N GLU A 14 -6.04 1.37 7.06
CA GLU A 14 -6.89 0.18 7.07
C GLU A 14 -6.77 -0.65 5.77
N GLY A 15 -6.68 0.02 4.62
CA GLY A 15 -6.48 -0.61 3.31
C GLY A 15 -5.20 -1.44 3.26
N VAL A 16 -4.10 -0.93 3.80
CA VAL A 16 -2.83 -1.66 3.95
C VAL A 16 -3.01 -2.96 4.74
N ILE A 17 -3.81 -2.96 5.80
CA ILE A 17 -4.05 -4.16 6.60
C ILE A 17 -4.74 -5.23 5.74
N TRP A 18 -5.72 -4.83 4.94
CA TRP A 18 -6.39 -5.72 4.00
C TRP A 18 -5.45 -6.20 2.88
N PHE A 19 -4.65 -5.30 2.30
CA PHE A 19 -3.65 -5.66 1.31
C PHE A 19 -2.61 -6.62 1.87
N ARG A 20 -2.15 -6.47 3.12
CA ARG A 20 -1.26 -7.45 3.76
C ARG A 20 -1.89 -8.83 3.87
N ARG A 21 -3.17 -8.92 4.22
CA ARG A 21 -3.89 -10.20 4.33
C ARG A 21 -4.05 -10.87 2.96
N ALA A 22 -4.36 -10.11 1.92
CA ALA A 22 -4.49 -10.63 0.57
C ALA A 22 -3.11 -10.96 -0.06
N ALA A 23 -2.12 -10.11 0.15
CA ALA A 23 -0.74 -10.32 -0.28
C ALA A 23 -0.11 -11.57 0.35
N ALA A 24 -0.47 -11.88 1.60
CA ALA A 24 -0.09 -13.12 2.27
C ALA A 24 -0.74 -14.37 1.66
N GLN A 25 -1.86 -14.22 0.95
CA GLN A 25 -2.51 -15.28 0.18
C GLN A 25 -1.96 -15.39 -1.25
N ASN A 26 -0.87 -14.68 -1.56
CA ASN A 26 -0.28 -14.58 -2.90
C ASN A 26 -1.19 -13.90 -3.93
N ASP A 27 -2.07 -13.00 -3.49
CA ASP A 27 -2.84 -12.14 -4.38
C ASP A 27 -1.92 -11.09 -5.03
N PRO A 28 -1.70 -11.12 -6.36
CA PRO A 28 -0.75 -10.23 -7.03
C PRO A 28 -1.19 -8.76 -6.97
N ASP A 29 -2.49 -8.48 -7.06
CA ASP A 29 -3.04 -7.13 -7.00
C ASP A 29 -2.81 -6.53 -5.61
N ALA A 30 -2.99 -7.31 -4.56
CA ALA A 30 -2.72 -6.88 -3.19
C ALA A 30 -1.23 -6.67 -2.93
N GLN A 31 -0.36 -7.52 -3.48
CA GLN A 31 1.10 -7.34 -3.39
C GLN A 31 1.53 -6.06 -4.10
N PHE A 32 0.97 -5.77 -5.28
CA PHE A 32 1.23 -4.54 -6.00
C PHE A 32 0.77 -3.30 -5.21
N ASN A 33 -0.48 -3.31 -4.73
CA ASN A 33 -1.05 -2.20 -3.97
C ASN A 33 -0.31 -1.97 -2.64
N LEU A 34 0.13 -3.04 -1.97
CA LEU A 34 0.94 -2.93 -0.75
C LEU A 34 2.32 -2.33 -1.07
N GLY A 35 2.93 -2.73 -2.18
CA GLY A 35 4.19 -2.14 -2.65
C GLY A 35 4.05 -0.63 -2.92
N MET A 36 3.00 -0.23 -3.62
CA MET A 36 2.69 1.18 -3.87
C MET A 36 2.44 1.98 -2.58
N ALA A 37 1.71 1.40 -1.61
CA ALA A 37 1.48 2.05 -0.32
C ALA A 37 2.80 2.37 0.43
N PHE A 38 3.78 1.46 0.35
CA PHE A 38 5.12 1.69 0.91
C PHE A 38 5.96 2.70 0.11
N LEU A 39 5.77 2.81 -1.22
CA LEU A 39 6.44 3.84 -2.04
C LEU A 39 5.93 5.25 -1.75
N GLU A 40 4.61 5.37 -1.57
CA GLU A 40 3.93 6.66 -1.41
C GLU A 40 3.80 7.06 0.07
N GLY A 41 4.12 6.15 1.01
CA GLY A 41 3.95 6.39 2.43
C GLY A 41 2.48 6.51 2.85
N GLN A 42 1.57 5.91 2.09
CA GLN A 42 0.13 5.98 2.31
C GLN A 42 -0.32 4.89 3.28
N GLY A 43 -0.73 5.28 4.49
CA GLY A 43 -1.18 4.33 5.51
C GLY A 43 -0.07 3.45 6.13
N VAL A 44 1.16 3.57 5.62
CA VAL A 44 2.38 2.95 6.17
C VAL A 44 3.52 3.95 6.13
N LYS A 45 4.51 3.73 7.00
CA LYS A 45 5.77 4.44 6.87
C LYS A 45 6.42 4.10 5.53
N LEU A 46 6.84 5.13 4.81
CA LEU A 46 7.55 5.01 3.54
C LEU A 46 8.78 4.12 3.69
N ASP A 47 8.83 3.06 2.86
CA ASP A 47 9.89 2.06 2.87
C ASP A 47 10.07 1.48 1.45
N TYR A 48 11.08 1.99 0.74
CA TYR A 48 11.38 1.56 -0.62
C TYR A 48 11.86 0.11 -0.72
N ALA A 49 12.54 -0.40 0.30
CA ALA A 49 13.04 -1.77 0.28
C ALA A 49 11.89 -2.77 0.39
N GLU A 50 10.96 -2.50 1.31
CA GLU A 50 9.76 -3.30 1.49
C GLU A 50 8.84 -3.19 0.27
N ALA A 51 8.68 -1.99 -0.29
CA ALA A 51 7.92 -1.78 -1.52
C ALA A 51 8.41 -2.64 -2.69
N ILE A 52 9.72 -2.62 -2.96
CA ILE A 52 10.32 -3.39 -4.05
C ILE A 52 10.15 -4.89 -3.81
N ASN A 53 10.24 -5.36 -2.56
CA ASN A 53 10.00 -6.76 -2.24
C ASN A 53 8.57 -7.20 -2.57
N TRP A 54 7.56 -6.37 -2.27
CA TRP A 54 6.18 -6.66 -2.60
C TRP A 54 5.89 -6.57 -4.10
N LEU A 55 6.40 -5.54 -4.78
CA LEU A 55 6.27 -5.39 -6.23
C LEU A 55 6.93 -6.54 -7.01
N ARG A 56 8.06 -7.05 -6.51
CA ARG A 56 8.72 -8.23 -7.11
C ARG A 56 7.94 -9.52 -6.92
N LYS A 57 7.14 -9.65 -5.87
CA LYS A 57 6.26 -10.83 -5.66
C LYS A 57 5.02 -10.76 -6.55
N ALA A 58 4.55 -9.55 -6.84
CA ALA A 58 3.39 -9.30 -7.69
C ALA A 58 3.63 -9.55 -9.19
N ALA A 59 4.90 -9.55 -9.61
CA ALA A 59 5.34 -9.77 -11.00
C ALA A 59 5.51 -11.25 -11.31
#